data_AF-A0A317FQQ1-F1
#
_entry.id   AF-A0A317FQQ1-F1
#
_cell.length_a   1.000
_cell.length_b   1.000
_cell.length_c   1.000
_cell.angle_alpha   90.00
_cell.angle_beta   90.00
_cell.angle_gamma   90.00
#
_symmetry.space_group_name_H-M   'P 1'
#
loop_
_entity.id
_entity.type
_entity.pdbx_description
1 polymer ?
#
loop_
_entity_poly.entity_id
_entity_poly.type
_entity_poly.pdbx_seq_one_letter_code
_entity_poly.pdbx_strand_id
1 'polypeptide(L)'
;MSKFKVIGVFLLLTLSFSCSSMPERSKEPLMDFASANCFFWYFKDNNIPTNDISKITGGIVEMSGYSANKFQQVALLVKNYSPQLKTKHEVDIQLAKCFLLKDDESFIKELQTISES
;
A
#
# COMPACT_ATOMS: atom_id res chain seq x y z
N MET A 1 63.14 -25.70 6.37
CA MET A 1 62.38 -25.44 5.13
C MET A 1 60.89 -25.60 5.40
N SER A 2 60.14 -24.52 5.16
CA SER A 2 58.70 -24.41 4.93
C SER A 2 57.73 -25.16 5.86
N LYS A 3 57.53 -24.62 7.07
CA LYS A 3 56.20 -24.58 7.70
C LYS A 3 55.41 -23.45 7.02
N PHE A 4 54.09 -23.44 7.07
CA PHE A 4 53.16 -22.51 6.39
C PHE A 4 52.67 -22.97 5.01
N LYS A 5 51.64 -23.81 5.00
CA LYS A 5 50.66 -23.86 3.89
C LYS A 5 49.34 -24.54 4.31
N VAL A 6 48.80 -24.17 5.47
CA VAL A 6 47.40 -24.53 5.85
C VAL A 6 46.76 -23.34 6.57
N ILE A 7 46.78 -22.17 5.93
CA ILE A 7 46.05 -20.98 6.41
C ILE A 7 45.44 -20.33 5.18
N GLY A 8 44.44 -20.99 4.60
CA GLY A 8 43.84 -20.50 3.34
C GLY A 8 42.42 -20.99 3.06
N VAL A 9 41.77 -21.64 4.03
CA VAL A 9 40.41 -22.18 3.83
C VAL A 9 39.43 -21.72 4.91
N PHE A 10 39.89 -21.08 5.99
CA PHE A 10 39.01 -20.68 7.10
C PHE A 10 38.42 -19.27 7.00
N LEU A 11 38.79 -18.47 5.99
CA LEU A 11 38.30 -17.07 5.88
C LEU A 11 37.07 -16.90 4.96
N LEU A 12 36.55 -17.96 4.34
CA LEU A 12 35.45 -17.86 3.37
C LEU A 12 34.10 -18.40 3.89
N LEU A 13 34.06 -18.92 5.12
CA LEU A 13 32.87 -19.56 5.70
C LEU A 13 32.05 -18.65 6.65
N THR A 14 32.43 -17.38 6.82
CA THR A 14 31.70 -16.42 7.66
C THR A 14 30.86 -15.43 6.87
N LEU A 15 30.69 -15.59 5.56
CA LEU A 15 29.65 -14.93 4.77
C LEU A 15 28.29 -15.61 5.02
N SER A 16 27.96 -15.78 6.30
CA SER A 16 26.68 -16.29 6.75
C SER A 16 25.65 -15.19 6.56
N PHE A 17 24.86 -15.33 5.48
CA PHE A 17 23.49 -14.86 5.33
C PHE A 17 23.05 -13.77 6.31
N SER A 18 23.34 -12.51 5.98
CA SER A 18 22.47 -11.42 6.42
C SER A 18 21.16 -11.54 5.64
N CYS A 19 20.29 -12.46 6.07
CA CYS A 19 18.87 -12.37 5.75
C CYS A 19 18.38 -11.14 6.52
N SER A 20 18.53 -9.95 5.94
CA SER A 20 17.77 -8.82 6.44
C SER A 20 16.33 -9.18 6.12
N SER A 21 15.55 -9.61 7.12
CA SER A 21 14.11 -9.47 7.00
C SER A 21 13.89 -8.00 6.69
N MET A 22 13.41 -7.70 5.47
CA MET A 22 12.84 -6.39 5.22
C MET A 22 11.88 -6.15 6.38
N PRO A 23 11.97 -5.01 7.10
CA PRO A 23 10.97 -4.70 8.11
C PRO A 23 9.64 -4.86 7.40
N GLU A 24 8.81 -5.78 7.91
CA GLU A 24 7.49 -6.02 7.38
C GLU A 24 6.84 -4.64 7.38
N ARG A 25 6.65 -4.04 6.19
CA ARG A 25 5.83 -2.83 6.07
C ARG A 25 4.58 -3.20 6.82
N SER A 26 4.29 -2.49 7.92
CA SER A 26 3.08 -2.74 8.68
C SER A 26 1.97 -2.83 7.64
N LYS A 27 1.30 -3.98 7.56
CA LYS A 27 0.20 -4.11 6.62
C LYS A 27 -0.76 -3.00 6.98
N GLU A 28 -1.08 -2.14 6.03
CA GLU A 28 -2.06 -1.07 6.21
C GLU A 28 -3.32 -1.41 5.42
N PRO A 29 -4.14 -2.40 5.87
CA PRO A 29 -5.34 -2.81 5.14
C PRO A 29 -6.27 -1.66 4.79
N LEU A 30 -6.39 -0.65 5.65
CA LEU A 30 -7.24 0.51 5.39
C LEU A 30 -6.70 1.38 4.26
N MET A 31 -5.37 1.54 4.14
CA MET A 31 -4.75 2.32 3.06
C MET A 31 -4.79 1.55 1.73
N ASP A 32 -4.55 0.24 1.78
CA ASP A 32 -4.68 -0.62 0.59
C ASP A 32 -6.13 -0.70 0.11
N PHE A 33 -7.09 -0.78 1.04
CA PHE A 33 -8.51 -0.69 0.73
C PHE A 33 -8.86 0.67 0.13
N ALA A 34 -8.41 1.78 0.73
CA ALA A 34 -8.66 3.12 0.23
C ALA A 34 -8.19 3.27 -1.23
N SER A 35 -6.99 2.80 -1.52
CA SER A 35 -6.39 2.84 -2.85
C SER A 35 -7.22 2.02 -3.85
N ALA A 36 -7.52 0.76 -3.53
CA ALA A 36 -8.28 -0.13 -4.41
C ALA A 36 -9.73 0.35 -4.59
N ASN A 37 -10.37 0.88 -3.54
CA ASN A 37 -11.72 1.44 -3.60
C ASN A 37 -11.78 2.72 -4.45
N CYS A 38 -10.75 3.56 -4.41
CA CYS A 38 -10.66 4.73 -5.29
C CYS A 38 -10.63 4.32 -6.77
N PHE A 39 -9.78 3.36 -7.14
CA PHE A 39 -9.76 2.83 -8.50
C PHE A 39 -11.07 2.15 -8.89
N PHE A 40 -11.70 1.39 -7.98
CA PHE A 40 -13.00 0.78 -8.24
C PHE A 40 -14.03 1.81 -8.68
N TRP A 41 -14.15 2.93 -7.96
CA TRP A 41 -15.12 3.97 -8.29
C TRP A 41 -14.77 4.71 -9.58
N TYR A 42 -13.49 5.06 -9.79
CA TYR A 42 -13.07 5.65 -11.06
C TYR A 42 -13.40 4.74 -12.25
N PHE A 43 -13.09 3.44 -12.15
CA PHE A 43 -13.37 2.47 -13.22
C PHE A 43 -14.87 2.33 -13.46
N LYS A 44 -15.65 2.22 -12.38
CA LYS A 44 -17.10 2.12 -12.43
C LYS A 44 -17.74 3.32 -13.12
N ASP A 45 -17.34 4.54 -12.74
CA ASP A 45 -17.88 5.78 -13.29
C ASP A 45 -17.53 5.96 -14.78
N ASN A 46 -16.44 5.33 -15.23
CA ASN A 46 -15.99 5.31 -16.62
C ASN A 46 -16.42 4.06 -17.40
N ASN A 47 -17.33 3.24 -16.87
CA ASN A 47 -17.82 2.00 -17.49
C ASN A 47 -16.71 0.98 -17.82
N ILE A 48 -15.61 0.98 -17.05
CA ILE A 48 -14.54 0.00 -17.15
C ILE A 48 -14.88 -1.18 -16.21
N PRO A 49 -14.67 -2.45 -16.63
CA PRO A 49 -14.95 -3.60 -15.78
C PRO A 49 -14.21 -3.56 -14.42
N THR A 50 -14.94 -3.82 -13.34
CA THR A 50 -14.44 -3.68 -11.95
C THR A 50 -14.35 -4.99 -11.19
N ASN A 51 -14.64 -6.13 -11.82
CA ASN A 51 -14.71 -7.45 -11.18
C ASN A 51 -13.45 -7.79 -10.37
N ASP A 52 -12.28 -7.54 -10.95
CA ASP A 52 -11.02 -7.91 -10.30
C ASP A 52 -10.68 -6.95 -9.15
N ILE A 53 -10.97 -5.66 -9.31
CA ILE A 53 -10.82 -4.67 -8.24
C ILE A 53 -11.81 -4.97 -7.09
N SER A 54 -13.03 -5.42 -7.40
CA SER A 54 -14.02 -5.83 -6.41
C SER A 54 -13.54 -7.05 -5.61
N LYS A 55 -12.88 -8.02 -6.27
CA LYS A 55 -12.29 -9.18 -5.59
C LYS A 55 -11.10 -8.77 -4.72
N ILE A 56 -10.24 -7.87 -5.20
CA ILE A 56 -9.11 -7.32 -4.43
C ILE A 56 -9.61 -6.59 -3.18
N THR A 57 -10.55 -5.66 -3.33
CA THR A 57 -11.13 -4.91 -2.20
C THR A 57 -11.82 -5.85 -1.21
N GLY A 58 -12.60 -6.83 -1.68
CA GLY A 58 -13.20 -7.85 -0.81
C GLY A 58 -12.17 -8.70 -0.07
N GLY A 59 -11.10 -9.12 -0.75
CA GLY A 59 -9.99 -9.85 -0.13
C GLY A 59 -9.25 -9.03 0.93
N ILE A 60 -9.05 -7.72 0.73
CA ILE A 60 -8.45 -6.83 1.74
C ILE A 60 -9.34 -6.77 2.99
N VAL A 61 -10.66 -6.64 2.81
CA VAL A 61 -11.62 -6.62 3.93
C VAL A 61 -11.57 -7.93 4.71
N GLU A 62 -11.71 -9.06 4.01
CA GLU A 62 -11.74 -10.42 4.59
C GLU A 62 -10.47 -10.76 5.37
N MET A 63 -9.30 -10.38 4.83
CA MET A 63 -8.01 -10.69 5.44
C MET A 63 -7.59 -9.72 6.54
N SER A 64 -8.37 -8.67 6.81
CA SER A 64 -8.05 -7.68 7.83
C SER A 64 -8.64 -8.02 9.20
N GLY A 65 -8.07 -7.43 10.26
CA GLY A 65 -8.67 -7.45 11.60
C GLY A 65 -9.65 -6.30 11.87
N TYR A 66 -9.95 -5.46 10.88
CA TYR A 66 -10.81 -4.29 11.07
C TYR A 66 -12.29 -4.63 10.87
N SER A 67 -13.17 -3.89 11.53
CA SER A 67 -14.62 -4.05 11.35
C SER A 67 -15.09 -3.50 10.00
N ALA A 68 -16.20 -4.04 9.49
CA ALA A 68 -16.85 -3.54 8.26
C ALA A 68 -17.16 -2.03 8.32
N ASN A 69 -17.50 -1.51 9.50
CA ASN A 69 -17.77 -0.08 9.70
C ASN A 69 -16.54 0.79 9.40
N LYS A 70 -15.31 0.33 9.70
CA LYS A 70 -14.09 1.08 9.36
C LYS A 70 -13.92 1.17 7.86
N PHE A 71 -14.13 0.07 7.13
CA PHE A 71 -14.09 0.09 5.66
C PHE A 71 -15.15 1.00 5.04
N GLN A 72 -16.35 1.04 5.63
CA GLN A 72 -17.38 2.00 5.21
C GLN A 72 -16.93 3.45 5.40
N GLN A 73 -16.34 3.78 6.56
CA GLN A 73 -15.80 5.11 6.82
C GLN A 73 -14.67 5.47 5.83
N VAL A 74 -13.76 4.53 5.54
CA VAL A 74 -12.71 4.74 4.54
C VAL A 74 -13.30 4.95 3.15
N ALA A 75 -14.33 4.21 2.74
CA ALA A 75 -15.00 4.41 1.46
C ALA A 75 -15.64 5.81 1.35
N LEU A 76 -16.22 6.31 2.44
CA LEU A 76 -16.74 7.69 2.50
C LEU A 76 -15.62 8.74 2.43
N LEU A 77 -14.51 8.50 3.14
CA LEU A 77 -13.32 9.35 3.09
C LEU A 77 -12.77 9.46 1.65
N VAL A 78 -12.57 8.32 0.98
CA VAL A 78 -12.13 8.27 -0.43
C VAL A 78 -13.10 8.99 -1.36
N LYS A 79 -14.42 8.82 -1.17
CA LYS A 79 -15.45 9.48 -1.98
C LYS A 79 -15.37 11.00 -1.86
N ASN A 80 -15.13 11.51 -0.66
CA ASN A 80 -15.09 12.95 -0.37
C ASN A 80 -13.72 13.58 -0.65
N TYR A 81 -12.68 12.76 -0.85
CA TYR A 81 -11.33 13.24 -1.12
C TYR A 81 -11.25 13.96 -2.47
N SER A 82 -10.88 15.25 -2.42
CA SER A 82 -10.76 16.15 -3.56
C SER A 82 -9.49 17.00 -3.42
N PRO A 83 -8.31 16.46 -3.74
CA PRO A 83 -7.06 17.19 -3.60
C PRO A 83 -6.94 18.26 -4.68
N GLN A 84 -6.27 19.37 -4.34
CA GLN A 84 -5.92 20.39 -5.33
C GLN A 84 -4.67 19.93 -6.11
N LEU A 85 -4.87 19.48 -7.34
CA LEU A 85 -3.79 18.97 -8.18
C LEU A 85 -3.35 19.99 -9.22
N LYS A 86 -2.05 20.30 -9.25
CA LYS A 86 -1.41 21.00 -10.36
C LYS A 86 -0.72 19.96 -11.25
N THR A 87 -1.31 19.64 -12.38
CA THR A 87 -0.74 18.68 -13.33
C THR A 87 0.08 19.40 -14.39
N LYS A 88 1.20 18.80 -14.82
CA LYS A 88 2.03 19.32 -15.92
C LYS A 88 1.47 18.98 -17.31
N HIS A 89 0.54 18.03 -17.36
CA HIS A 89 -0.09 17.48 -18.57
C HIS A 89 -1.60 17.35 -18.37
N GLU A 90 -2.33 17.08 -19.45
CA GLU A 90 -3.73 16.67 -19.40
C GLU A 90 -3.82 15.28 -18.77
N VAL A 91 -4.00 15.26 -17.46
CA VAL A 91 -4.19 14.04 -16.66
C VAL A 91 -5.61 14.07 -16.14
N ASP A 92 -6.29 12.93 -16.19
CA ASP A 92 -7.57 12.78 -15.52
C ASP A 92 -7.39 12.96 -14.00
N ILE A 93 -7.91 14.06 -13.47
CA ILE A 93 -7.79 14.44 -12.06
C ILE A 93 -8.48 13.43 -11.15
N GLN A 94 -9.56 12.80 -11.60
CA GLN A 94 -10.29 11.79 -10.83
C GLN A 94 -9.51 10.48 -10.74
N LEU A 95 -8.69 10.16 -11.74
CA LEU A 95 -7.75 9.05 -11.64
C LEU A 95 -6.50 9.44 -10.82
N ALA A 96 -5.97 10.64 -11.06
CA ALA A 96 -4.74 11.12 -10.42
C ALA A 96 -4.86 11.14 -8.89
N LYS A 97 -6.01 11.53 -8.33
CA LYS A 97 -6.21 11.54 -6.89
C LYS A 97 -6.01 10.16 -6.24
N CYS A 98 -6.34 9.06 -6.93
CA CYS A 98 -6.18 7.70 -6.39
C CYS A 98 -4.71 7.32 -6.18
N PHE A 99 -3.80 7.86 -7.00
CA PHE A 99 -2.36 7.63 -6.84
C PHE A 99 -1.75 8.43 -5.68
N LEU A 100 -2.41 9.49 -5.23
CA LEU A 100 -1.86 10.43 -4.25
C LEU A 100 -2.28 10.12 -2.81
N LEU A 101 -3.26 9.23 -2.61
CA LEU A 101 -3.77 8.90 -1.27
C LEU A 101 -2.68 8.49 -0.28
N LYS A 102 -1.66 7.76 -0.76
CA LYS A 102 -0.56 7.24 0.05
C LYS A 102 0.49 8.29 0.42
N ASP A 103 0.48 9.44 -0.25
CA ASP A 103 1.46 10.51 -0.08
C ASP A 103 0.81 11.81 0.44
N ASP A 104 -0.52 11.89 0.53
CA ASP A 104 -1.25 13.04 1.04
C ASP A 104 -1.38 12.96 2.57
N GLU A 105 -0.65 13.83 3.28
CA GLU A 105 -0.61 13.86 4.74
C GLU A 105 -1.98 14.06 5.39
N SER A 106 -2.85 14.86 4.76
CA SER A 106 -4.20 15.12 5.30
C SER A 106 -5.04 13.86 5.21
N PHE A 107 -5.01 13.18 4.08
CA PHE A 107 -5.70 11.90 3.90
C PHE A 107 -5.19 10.84 4.88
N ILE A 108 -3.86 10.70 5.02
CA ILE A 108 -3.23 9.75 5.93
C ILE A 108 -3.66 10.01 7.38
N LYS A 109 -3.70 11.28 7.81
CA LYS A 109 -4.10 11.65 9.17
C LYS A 109 -5.56 11.30 9.46
N GLU A 110 -6.47 11.54 8.52
CA GLU A 110 -7.87 11.13 8.66
C GLU A 110 -8.02 9.61 8.67
N LEU A 111 -7.27 8.92 7.83
CA LEU A 111 -7.24 7.45 7.80
C LEU A 111 -6.76 6.85 9.13
N GLN A 112 -5.73 7.44 9.75
CA GLN A 112 -5.24 7.06 11.07
C GLN A 112 -6.31 7.24 12.14
N THR A 113 -7.08 8.33 12.07
CA THR A 113 -8.21 8.57 12.99
C THR A 113 -9.25 7.46 12.92
N ILE A 114 -9.60 6.99 11.71
CA ILE A 114 -10.51 5.84 11.52
C ILE A 114 -9.88 4.54 12.01
N SER A 115 -8.56 4.38 11.85
CA SER A 115 -7.82 3.20 12.31
C SER A 115 -7.85 3.06 13.84
N GLU A 116 -7.77 4.17 14.57
CA GLU A 116 -7.62 4.20 16.03
C GLU A 116 -8.95 4.28 16.81
N SER A 117 -10.04 4.72 16.16
CA SER A 117 -11.40 4.72 16.74
C SER A 117 -11.97 3.31 16.95
#